data_AF-A0ABD7GQ80-F1
#
_entry.id   AF-A0ABD7GQ80-F1
#
_cell.length_a   1.000
_cell.length_b   1.000
_cell.length_c   1.000
_cell.angle_alpha   90.00
_cell.angle_beta   90.00
_cell.angle_gamma   90.00
#
_symmetry.space_group_name_H-M   'P 1'
#
loop_
_entity.id
_entity.type
_entity.pdbx_description
1 polymer ?
#
loop_
_entity_poly.entity_id
_entity_poly.type
_entity_poly.pdbx_seq_one_letter_code
_entity_poly.pdbx_strand_id
1 'polypeptide(L)'
;MQHPINSYAIEEHANILKQLCCSSLEYLKQIEQNPSSLSHPTEVEIEKDDYFNWLEYTVSNNLIEMCTKIRILLDGLELPGDLPYSPEAEAYFEFNDTLVCIEGCVKDSLRECCNKTIHATSFELFNKYTNDGIYYWSGIVILSGKQYKNKWKVGLNVFNFCRSIKSFLSILQNI
;
A
#
# COMPACT_ATOMS: atom_id res chain seq x y z
N MET A 1 15.30 -23.84 -14.25
CA MET A 1 13.82 -23.94 -14.40
C MET A 1 13.25 -22.64 -13.85
N GLN A 2 12.89 -21.69 -14.72
CA GLN A 2 12.16 -20.50 -14.30
C GLN A 2 10.75 -20.93 -13.91
N HIS A 3 10.45 -20.93 -12.61
CA HIS A 3 9.05 -20.98 -12.19
C HIS A 3 8.33 -19.79 -12.84
N PRO A 4 7.15 -19.98 -13.46
CA PRO A 4 6.37 -18.86 -13.96
C PRO A 4 6.13 -17.93 -12.78
N ILE A 5 6.67 -16.72 -12.84
CA ILE A 5 6.37 -15.67 -11.88
C ILE A 5 4.85 -15.49 -11.97
N ASN A 6 4.12 -15.80 -10.89
CA ASN A 6 2.68 -15.56 -10.84
C ASN A 6 2.42 -14.06 -10.69
N SER A 7 2.71 -13.29 -11.74
CA SER A 7 2.48 -11.85 -11.80
C SER A 7 1.00 -11.54 -11.63
N TYR A 8 0.11 -12.44 -12.05
CA TYR A 8 -1.34 -12.30 -11.85
C TYR A 8 -1.71 -12.15 -10.37
N ALA A 9 -1.16 -12.98 -9.48
CA ALA A 9 -1.44 -12.86 -8.05
C ALA A 9 -0.95 -11.52 -7.48
N ILE A 10 0.21 -11.02 -7.93
CA ILE A 10 0.72 -9.70 -7.53
C ILE A 10 -0.21 -8.60 -8.03
N GLU A 11 -0.62 -8.69 -9.30
CA GLU A 11 -1.52 -7.72 -9.93
C GLU A 11 -2.92 -7.70 -9.31
N GLU A 12 -3.41 -8.85 -8.84
CA GLU A 12 -4.68 -8.97 -8.13
C GLU A 12 -4.65 -8.18 -6.83
N HIS A 13 -3.66 -8.41 -5.96
CA HIS A 13 -3.47 -7.61 -4.75
C HIS A 13 -3.34 -6.11 -5.07
N ALA A 14 -2.55 -5.76 -6.08
CA ALA A 14 -2.38 -4.36 -6.50
C ALA A 14 -3.70 -3.74 -6.99
N ASN A 15 -4.55 -4.50 -7.68
CA ASN A 15 -5.85 -4.03 -8.15
C ASN A 15 -6.84 -3.83 -7.00
N ILE A 16 -6.90 -4.77 -6.05
CA ILE A 16 -7.73 -4.66 -4.85
C ILE A 16 -7.33 -3.40 -4.07
N LEU A 17 -6.04 -3.25 -3.77
CA LEU A 17 -5.52 -2.11 -3.01
C LEU A 17 -5.83 -0.77 -3.68
N LYS A 18 -5.66 -0.66 -5.00
CA LYS A 18 -6.01 0.56 -5.74
C LYS A 18 -7.50 0.89 -5.65
N GLN A 19 -8.37 -0.10 -5.75
CA GLN A 19 -9.82 0.13 -5.63
C GLN A 19 -10.17 0.65 -4.24
N LEU A 20 -9.61 0.04 -3.18
CA LEU A 20 -9.82 0.49 -1.81
C LEU A 20 -9.33 1.92 -1.57
N CYS A 21 -8.18 2.30 -2.14
CA CYS A 21 -7.66 3.67 -2.06
C CYS A 21 -8.63 4.70 -2.63
N CYS A 22 -9.40 4.33 -3.66
CA CYS A 22 -10.33 5.22 -4.34
C CYS A 22 -11.75 5.20 -3.76
N SER A 23 -12.13 4.17 -2.99
CA SER A 23 -13.53 3.95 -2.61
C SER A 23 -13.88 4.40 -1.19
N SER A 24 -12.91 4.62 -0.31
CA SER A 24 -13.19 4.82 1.12
C SER A 24 -14.14 5.98 1.43
N LEU A 25 -13.85 7.15 0.89
CA LEU A 25 -14.70 8.32 1.07
C LEU A 25 -16.12 8.10 0.52
N GLU A 26 -16.22 7.50 -0.67
CA GLU A 26 -17.50 7.32 -1.32
C GLU A 26 -18.36 6.30 -0.57
N TYR A 27 -17.77 5.22 -0.09
CA TYR A 27 -18.46 4.23 0.74
C TYR A 27 -19.01 4.85 2.03
N LEU A 28 -18.20 5.65 2.72
CA LEU A 28 -18.62 6.32 3.96
C LEU A 28 -19.72 7.37 3.73
N LYS A 29 -19.72 8.06 2.58
CA LYS A 29 -20.83 8.94 2.19
C LYS A 29 -22.14 8.17 2.07
N GLN A 30 -22.12 6.97 1.49
CA GLN A 30 -23.33 6.15 1.35
C GLN A 30 -23.90 5.74 2.71
N ILE A 31 -23.02 5.40 3.67
CA ILE A 31 -23.41 5.10 5.06
C ILE A 31 -24.08 6.33 5.71
N GLU A 32 -23.45 7.50 5.63
CA GLU A 32 -23.95 8.71 6.28
C GLU A 32 -25.22 9.29 5.63
N GLN A 33 -25.38 9.12 4.32
CA GLN A 33 -26.55 9.61 3.58
C GLN A 33 -27.75 8.64 3.65
N ASN A 34 -27.57 7.46 4.26
CA ASN A 34 -28.67 6.52 4.45
C ASN A 34 -29.77 7.18 5.32
N PRO A 35 -31.03 7.26 4.87
CA PRO A 35 -32.11 7.86 5.66
C PRO A 35 -32.29 7.23 7.06
N SER A 36 -31.91 5.97 7.24
CA SER A 36 -31.95 5.31 8.55
C SER A 36 -30.94 5.87 9.56
N SER A 37 -29.92 6.60 9.10
CA SER A 37 -28.86 7.18 9.93
C SER A 37 -29.39 8.17 10.98
N LEU A 38 -30.44 8.93 10.64
CA LEU A 38 -31.07 9.88 11.55
C LEU A 38 -31.85 9.18 12.67
N SER A 39 -32.39 8.00 12.38
CA SER A 39 -33.17 7.19 13.33
C SER A 39 -32.31 6.25 14.18
N HIS A 40 -31.14 5.83 13.67
CA HIS A 40 -30.27 4.83 14.28
C HIS A 40 -28.79 5.25 14.27
N PRO A 41 -28.42 6.35 14.95
CA PRO A 41 -27.06 6.89 14.90
C PRO A 41 -26.00 5.91 15.41
N THR A 42 -26.32 5.10 16.42
CA THR A 42 -25.39 4.09 16.95
C THR A 42 -25.13 2.96 15.96
N GLU A 43 -26.11 2.56 15.15
CA GLU A 43 -25.90 1.51 14.13
C GLU A 43 -24.95 2.01 13.03
N VAL A 44 -25.04 3.29 12.68
CA VAL A 44 -24.12 3.93 11.73
C VAL A 44 -22.69 4.00 12.27
N GLU A 45 -22.52 4.31 13.55
CA GLU A 45 -21.20 4.30 14.20
C GLU A 45 -20.59 2.89 14.19
N ILE A 46 -21.38 1.86 14.52
CA ILE A 46 -20.95 0.47 14.47
C ILE A 46 -20.53 0.07 13.05
N GLU A 47 -21.34 0.39 12.04
CA GLU A 47 -21.02 0.06 10.64
C GLU A 47 -19.72 0.74 10.17
N LYS A 48 -19.47 1.98 10.60
CA LYS A 48 -18.21 2.69 10.31
C LYS A 48 -17.00 2.02 10.99
N ASP A 49 -17.13 1.63 12.25
CA ASP A 49 -16.07 0.94 12.98
C ASP A 49 -15.76 -0.42 12.35
N ASP A 50 -16.80 -1.19 12.00
CA ASP A 50 -16.68 -2.46 11.29
C ASP A 50 -15.98 -2.28 9.94
N TYR A 51 -16.33 -1.23 9.20
CA TYR A 51 -15.67 -0.89 7.94
C TYR A 51 -14.18 -0.59 8.13
N PHE A 52 -13.79 0.22 9.11
CA PHE A 52 -12.38 0.53 9.34
C PHE A 52 -11.58 -0.69 9.81
N ASN A 53 -12.15 -1.53 10.68
CA ASN A 53 -11.54 -2.78 11.10
C ASN A 53 -11.30 -3.72 9.89
N TRP A 54 -12.30 -3.87 9.03
CA TRP A 54 -12.19 -4.65 7.80
C TRP A 54 -11.16 -4.06 6.84
N LEU A 55 -11.16 -2.73 6.66
CA LEU A 55 -10.28 -2.03 5.74
C LEU A 55 -8.82 -2.18 6.17
N GLU A 56 -8.52 -1.96 7.45
CA GLU A 56 -7.17 -2.10 7.98
C GLU A 56 -6.65 -3.53 7.80
N TYR A 57 -7.45 -4.54 8.18
CA TYR A 57 -7.13 -5.95 7.98
C TYR A 57 -6.88 -6.27 6.50
N THR A 58 -7.78 -5.83 5.61
CA THR A 58 -7.73 -6.14 4.18
C THR A 58 -6.53 -5.47 3.50
N VAL A 59 -6.29 -4.19 3.78
CA VAL A 59 -5.16 -3.44 3.21
C VAL A 59 -3.85 -4.02 3.72
N SER A 60 -3.72 -4.30 5.02
CA SER A 60 -2.50 -4.87 5.60
C SER A 60 -2.16 -6.23 4.99
N ASN A 61 -3.11 -7.17 4.93
CA ASN A 61 -2.86 -8.50 4.37
C ASN A 61 -2.50 -8.44 2.88
N ASN A 62 -3.24 -7.69 2.07
CA ASN A 62 -2.93 -7.56 0.65
C ASN A 62 -1.56 -6.91 0.42
N LEU A 63 -1.19 -5.91 1.23
CA LEU A 63 0.14 -5.29 1.15
C LEU A 63 1.25 -6.28 1.51
N ILE A 64 1.13 -7.01 2.61
CA ILE A 64 2.15 -7.99 3.04
C ILE A 64 2.31 -9.10 2.00
N GLU A 65 1.20 -9.63 1.49
CA GLU A 65 1.22 -10.69 0.48
C GLU A 65 1.83 -10.22 -0.84
N MET A 66 1.45 -9.03 -1.31
CA MET A 66 2.02 -8.42 -2.52
C MET A 66 3.51 -8.13 -2.34
N CYS A 67 3.89 -7.51 -1.23
CA CYS A 67 5.28 -7.17 -0.92
C CYS A 67 6.15 -8.41 -0.84
N THR A 68 5.68 -9.48 -0.19
CA THR A 68 6.44 -10.74 -0.09
C THR A 68 6.72 -11.32 -1.46
N LYS A 69 5.70 -11.38 -2.34
CA LYS A 69 5.84 -11.89 -3.72
C LYS A 69 6.79 -11.02 -4.55
N ILE A 70 6.67 -9.69 -4.46
CA ILE A 70 7.58 -8.76 -5.14
C ILE A 70 9.01 -8.84 -4.59
N ARG A 71 9.17 -9.04 -3.28
CA ARG A 71 10.48 -9.16 -2.64
C ARG A 71 11.20 -10.42 -3.14
N ILE A 72 10.51 -11.55 -3.20
CA ILE A 72 11.02 -12.79 -3.83
C ILE A 72 11.42 -12.54 -5.28
N LEU A 73 10.58 -11.86 -6.07
CA LEU A 73 10.88 -11.56 -7.47
C LEU A 73 12.15 -10.72 -7.60
N LEU A 74 12.23 -9.60 -6.88
CA LEU A 74 13.39 -8.72 -6.87
C LEU A 74 14.66 -9.37 -6.30
N ASP A 75 14.56 -10.39 -5.44
CA ASP A 75 15.72 -11.15 -4.93
C ASP A 75 16.19 -12.21 -5.93
N GLY A 76 15.27 -12.73 -6.75
CA GLY A 76 15.58 -13.70 -7.81
C GLY A 76 16.10 -13.07 -9.11
N LEU A 77 15.99 -11.75 -9.27
CA LEU A 77 16.55 -11.05 -10.42
C LEU A 77 18.08 -10.96 -10.30
N GLU A 78 18.78 -11.83 -11.01
CA GLU A 78 20.21 -11.70 -11.29
C GLU A 78 20.42 -10.61 -12.35
N LEU A 79 20.31 -9.34 -11.96
CA LEU A 79 20.72 -8.24 -12.85
C LEU A 79 22.26 -8.11 -12.79
N PRO A 80 22.96 -8.12 -13.93
CA PRO A 80 24.40 -7.87 -13.97
C PRO A 80 24.72 -6.55 -13.24
N GLY A 81 25.60 -6.61 -12.23
CA GLY A 81 25.89 -5.51 -11.31
C GLY A 81 26.46 -4.23 -11.95
N ASP A 82 26.85 -4.29 -13.23
CA ASP A 82 27.45 -3.19 -13.98
C ASP A 82 26.50 -2.55 -15.01
N LEU A 83 25.20 -2.91 -15.01
CA LEU A 83 24.25 -2.27 -15.92
C LEU A 83 23.91 -0.85 -15.46
N PRO A 84 23.94 0.15 -16.37
CA PRO A 84 23.50 1.52 -16.08
C PRO A 84 21.98 1.63 -15.87
N TYR A 85 21.24 0.52 -16.07
CA TYR A 85 19.79 0.46 -16.07
C TYR A 85 19.28 -0.46 -14.95
N SER A 86 18.33 0.04 -14.16
CA SER A 86 17.62 -0.71 -13.12
C SER A 86 16.11 -0.63 -13.37
N PRO A 87 15.47 -1.75 -13.78
CA PRO A 87 14.01 -1.85 -13.87
C PRO A 87 13.29 -1.43 -12.58
N GLU A 88 13.90 -1.73 -11.42
CA GLU A 88 13.36 -1.32 -10.12
C GLU A 88 13.35 0.20 -9.97
N ALA A 89 14.46 0.85 -10.34
CA ALA A 89 14.59 2.30 -10.22
C ALA A 89 13.66 3.03 -11.19
N GLU A 90 13.58 2.58 -12.45
CA GLU A 90 12.65 3.16 -13.44
C GLU A 90 11.21 3.12 -12.91
N ALA A 91 10.76 1.95 -12.47
CA ALA A 91 9.39 1.78 -11.97
C ALA A 91 9.10 2.57 -10.68
N TYR A 92 10.07 2.70 -9.77
CA TYR A 92 9.90 3.47 -8.53
C TYR A 92 9.78 4.97 -8.80
N PHE A 93 10.68 5.52 -9.64
CA PHE A 93 10.74 6.95 -9.90
C PHE A 93 9.70 7.44 -10.92
N GLU A 94 8.94 6.54 -11.56
CA GLU A 94 7.79 6.92 -12.40
C GLU A 94 6.69 7.63 -11.59
N PHE A 95 6.55 7.29 -10.30
CA PHE A 95 5.51 7.85 -9.43
C PHE A 95 6.12 8.51 -8.19
N ASN A 96 5.99 9.84 -8.13
CA ASN A 96 6.41 10.64 -6.98
C ASN A 96 5.64 10.27 -5.70
N ASP A 97 6.27 10.57 -4.56
CA ASP A 97 5.68 10.44 -3.22
C ASP A 97 5.16 9.03 -2.89
N THR A 98 5.80 8.01 -3.47
CA THR A 98 5.48 6.60 -3.15
C THR A 98 5.80 6.28 -1.70
N LEU A 99 6.97 6.69 -1.21
CA LEU A 99 7.41 6.52 0.17
C LEU A 99 7.83 7.87 0.75
N VAL A 100 7.35 8.19 1.95
CA VAL A 100 7.69 9.41 2.68
C VAL A 100 8.32 9.03 4.00
N CYS A 101 9.55 9.50 4.25
CA CYS A 101 10.22 9.29 5.53
C CYS A 101 9.66 10.26 6.58
N ILE A 102 9.15 9.73 7.69
CA ILE A 102 8.65 10.51 8.84
C ILE A 102 9.69 10.52 9.96
N GLU A 103 10.30 9.36 10.23
CA GLU A 103 11.37 9.18 11.22
C GLU A 103 12.42 8.19 10.70
N GLY A 104 13.70 8.50 10.94
CA GLY A 104 14.83 7.65 10.58
C GLY A 104 15.38 7.95 9.20
N CYS A 105 15.92 6.92 8.53
CA CYS A 105 16.45 7.01 7.18
C CYS A 105 15.94 5.80 6.39
N VAL A 106 15.42 6.04 5.20
CA VAL A 106 14.92 5.01 4.28
C VAL A 106 15.43 5.27 2.88
N LYS A 107 15.59 4.22 2.09
CA LYS A 107 15.99 4.31 0.70
C LYS A 107 14.76 4.43 -0.20
N ASP A 108 14.90 5.22 -1.25
CA ASP A 108 13.88 5.38 -2.28
C ASP A 108 13.94 4.21 -3.27
N SER A 109 13.23 3.12 -2.96
CA SER A 109 13.14 1.96 -3.85
C SER A 109 11.97 1.04 -3.54
N LEU A 110 11.54 0.21 -4.51
CA LEU A 110 10.49 -0.79 -4.30
C LEU A 110 10.89 -1.83 -3.24
N ARG A 111 12.17 -2.23 -3.24
CA ARG A 111 12.74 -3.10 -2.21
C ARG A 111 12.58 -2.52 -0.82
N GLU A 112 12.84 -1.22 -0.64
CA GLU A 112 12.67 -0.59 0.66
C GLU A 112 11.19 -0.54 1.06
N CYS A 113 10.27 -0.19 0.14
CA CYS A 113 8.83 -0.23 0.40
C CYS A 113 8.38 -1.62 0.89
N CYS A 114 8.80 -2.68 0.21
CA CYS A 114 8.51 -4.06 0.62
C CYS A 114 9.10 -4.37 2.00
N ASN A 115 10.37 -4.02 2.24
CA ASN A 115 11.03 -4.28 3.52
C ASN A 115 10.32 -3.59 4.68
N LYS A 116 9.94 -2.32 4.54
CA LYS A 116 9.20 -1.59 5.59
C LYS A 116 7.83 -2.19 5.82
N THR A 117 7.16 -2.65 4.77
CA THR A 117 5.85 -3.30 4.91
C THR A 117 5.96 -4.64 5.65
N ILE A 118 6.90 -5.50 5.25
CA ILE A 118 7.07 -6.84 5.81
C ILE A 118 7.57 -6.80 7.26
N HIS A 119 8.42 -5.82 7.60
CA HIS A 119 9.04 -5.72 8.93
C HIS A 119 8.42 -4.66 9.85
N ALA A 120 7.27 -4.09 9.46
CA ALA A 120 6.54 -3.19 10.32
C ALA A 120 6.08 -3.90 11.60
N THR A 121 6.24 -3.22 12.74
CA THR A 121 5.67 -3.66 14.03
C THR A 121 4.40 -2.89 14.37
N SER A 122 4.12 -1.77 13.68
CA SER A 122 2.82 -1.10 13.69
C SER A 122 2.42 -0.71 12.28
N PHE A 123 1.12 -0.78 12.05
CA PHE A 123 0.44 -0.46 10.80
C PHE A 123 -0.75 0.41 11.16
N GLU A 124 -0.89 1.56 10.50
CA GLU A 124 -1.98 2.49 10.77
C GLU A 124 -2.50 3.05 9.44
N LEU A 125 -3.82 3.16 9.28
CA LEU A 125 -4.42 3.88 8.16
C LEU A 125 -4.28 5.39 8.39
N PHE A 126 -3.71 6.12 7.45
CA PHE A 126 -3.70 7.59 7.52
C PHE A 126 -5.03 8.13 7.03
N ASN A 127 -5.83 8.62 7.96
CA ASN A 127 -7.18 9.11 7.68
C ASN A 127 -7.23 10.64 7.61
N LYS A 128 -8.23 11.16 6.90
CA LYS A 128 -8.50 12.58 6.73
C LYS A 128 -9.98 12.87 6.98
N TYR A 129 -10.27 14.15 7.21
CA TYR A 129 -11.64 14.65 7.24
C TYR A 129 -11.93 15.42 5.96
N THR A 130 -13.14 15.27 5.43
CA THR A 130 -13.69 16.24 4.47
C THR A 130 -14.13 17.51 5.18
N ASN A 131 -14.42 18.57 4.40
CA ASN A 131 -15.02 19.79 4.95
C ASN A 131 -16.39 19.54 5.60
N ASP A 132 -17.10 18.51 5.15
CA ASP A 132 -18.39 18.09 5.67
C ASP A 132 -18.27 17.16 6.90
N GLY A 133 -17.04 16.90 7.38
CA GLY A 133 -16.79 16.13 8.60
C GLY A 133 -16.65 14.62 8.41
N ILE A 134 -16.65 14.11 7.17
CA ILE A 134 -16.53 12.66 6.91
C ILE A 134 -15.10 12.21 7.12
N TYR A 135 -14.88 11.26 8.03
CA TYR A 135 -13.58 10.68 8.35
C TYR A 135 -13.30 9.46 7.46
N TYR A 136 -12.29 9.52 6.59
CA TYR A 136 -12.02 8.49 5.58
C TYR A 136 -10.53 8.18 5.42
N TRP A 137 -10.23 7.00 4.87
CA TRP A 137 -8.85 6.62 4.57
C TRP A 137 -8.32 7.32 3.32
N SER A 138 -7.13 7.93 3.44
CA SER A 138 -6.54 8.73 2.36
C SER A 138 -5.79 7.93 1.29
N GLY A 139 -5.74 6.59 1.40
CA GLY A 139 -4.89 5.74 0.55
C GLY A 139 -3.43 5.65 1.03
N ILE A 140 -3.09 6.30 2.15
CA ILE A 140 -1.75 6.24 2.76
C ILE A 140 -1.79 5.35 3.99
N VAL A 141 -0.79 4.49 4.14
CA VAL A 141 -0.57 3.73 5.39
C VAL A 141 0.67 4.26 6.09
N ILE A 142 0.65 4.28 7.40
CA ILE A 142 1.80 4.62 8.24
C ILE A 142 2.37 3.32 8.78
N LEU A 143 3.64 3.08 8.48
CA LEU A 143 4.37 1.91 8.91
C LEU A 143 5.45 2.35 9.88
N SER A 144 5.59 1.63 11.00
CA SER A 144 6.67 1.89 11.94
C SER A 144 7.31 0.61 12.44
N GLY A 145 8.59 0.71 12.79
CA GLY A 145 9.34 -0.43 13.29
C GLY A 145 10.72 -0.04 13.78
N LYS A 146 11.55 -1.07 13.95
CA LYS A 146 12.94 -0.91 14.36
C LYS A 146 13.85 -1.71 13.44
N GLN A 147 15.00 -1.15 13.11
CA GLN A 147 16.10 -1.86 12.50
C GLN A 147 17.30 -1.75 13.43
N TYR A 148 17.72 -2.87 14.00
CA TYR A 148 18.64 -2.90 15.13
C TYR A 148 18.14 -2.01 16.28
N LYS A 149 18.86 -0.93 16.62
CA LYS A 149 18.50 0.03 17.66
C LYS A 149 17.76 1.27 17.13
N ASN A 150 17.68 1.44 15.81
CA ASN A 150 17.13 2.64 15.19
C ASN A 150 15.65 2.44 14.90
N LYS A 151 14.82 3.36 15.38
CA LYS A 151 13.41 3.44 15.01
C LYS A 151 13.28 4.02 13.60
N TRP A 152 12.23 3.60 12.92
CA TRP A 152 11.83 4.19 11.65
C TRP A 152 10.31 4.32 11.60
N LYS A 153 9.85 5.36 10.91
CA LYS A 153 8.44 5.62 10.62
C LYS A 153 8.33 6.17 9.20
N VAL A 154 7.44 5.59 8.39
CA VAL A 154 7.24 6.00 7.00
C VAL A 154 5.75 6.08 6.67
N GLY A 155 5.41 6.97 5.75
CA GLY A 155 4.13 6.95 5.04
C GLY A 155 4.30 6.29 3.68
N LEU A 156 3.49 5.28 3.37
CA LEU A 156 3.46 4.63 2.06
C LEU A 156 2.17 5.04 1.35
N ASN A 157 2.30 5.69 0.20
CA ASN A 157 1.16 5.93 -0.69
C ASN A 157 0.84 4.64 -1.44
N VAL A 158 -0.18 3.93 -0.97
CA VAL A 158 -0.51 2.58 -1.45
C VAL A 158 -0.89 2.61 -2.93
N PHE A 159 -1.59 3.65 -3.39
CA PHE A 159 -2.00 3.77 -4.78
C PHE A 159 -0.81 3.91 -5.73
N ASN A 160 0.11 4.84 -5.43
CA ASN A 160 1.33 5.05 -6.23
C ASN A 160 2.27 3.85 -6.14
N PHE A 161 2.38 3.22 -4.98
CA PHE A 161 3.16 1.99 -4.82
C PHE A 161 2.61 0.88 -5.73
N CYS A 162 1.29 0.65 -5.75
CA CYS A 162 0.67 -0.34 -6.63
C CYS A 162 0.86 -0.04 -8.11
N ARG A 163 0.91 1.24 -8.51
CA ARG A 163 1.24 1.64 -9.89
C ARG A 163 2.69 1.34 -10.23
N SER A 164 3.61 1.65 -9.31
CA SER A 164 5.04 1.34 -9.44
C SER A 164 5.26 -0.16 -9.59
N ILE A 165 4.57 -0.99 -8.80
CA ILE A 165 4.61 -2.46 -8.94
C ILE A 165 4.13 -2.93 -10.32
N LYS A 166 3.02 -2.36 -10.83
CA LYS A 166 2.52 -2.71 -12.17
C LYS A 166 3.49 -2.29 -13.29
N SER A 167 4.10 -1.11 -13.17
CA SER A 167 5.14 -0.66 -14.09
C SER A 167 6.33 -1.61 -14.08
N PHE A 168 6.83 -1.96 -12.89
CA PHE A 168 7.92 -2.91 -12.73
C PHE A 168 7.64 -4.27 -13.38
N LEU A 169 6.46 -4.85 -13.14
CA LEU A 169 6.06 -6.11 -13.78
C LEU A 169 5.98 -6.00 -15.31
N SER A 170 5.49 -4.86 -15.83
CA SER A 170 5.42 -4.61 -17.27
C SER A 170 6.81 -4.49 -17.89
N ILE A 171 7.75 -3.80 -17.23
CA ILE A 171 9.14 -3.71 -17.67
C ILE A 171 9.76 -5.11 -17.77
N LEU A 172 9.58 -5.95 -16.75
CA LEU A 172 10.13 -7.31 -16.73
C LEU A 172 9.53 -8.24 -17.80
N GLN A 173 8.30 -7.98 -18.27
CA GLN A 173 7.70 -8.74 -19.37
C GLN A 173 8.26 -8.36 -20.75
N ASN A 174 8.90 -7.20 -20.85
CA ASN A 174 9.42 -6.64 -22.10
C ASN A 174 10.95 -6.74 -22.22
N ILE A 175 11.61 -7.43 -21.29
CA ILE A 175 13.05 -7.72 -21.30
C ILE A 175 13.26 -9.21 -21.56
#